data_AF-A0A951ELI4-F1
#
_entry.id   AF-A0A951ELI4-F1
#
_cell.length_a   1.000
_cell.length_b   1.000
_cell.length_c   1.000
_cell.angle_alpha   90.00
_cell.angle_beta   90.00
_cell.angle_gamma   90.00
#
_symmetry.space_group_name_H-M   'P 1'
#
loop_
_entity.id
_entity.type
_entity.pdbx_description
1 polymer ?
#
loop_
_entity_poly.entity_id
_entity_poly.type
_entity_poly.pdbx_seq_one_letter_code
_entity_poly.pdbx_strand_id
1 'polypeptide(L)'
;MAFNYSVVLDDPADLGGSQDAGLVADLQAAAADWSRYIAGLGTLVIQLDIAATAGGRAEGEPTIDAYVGTLDGHSLYLPSSIVELRAGQHVAGYSSDITITIDPSYLAELYVNPDPGDAGTVPADAVDAVSVFRHELAHGFGFGGLTTPEGSLGADETPFDLYIDKEADGSAYFTGPDAEAVYRGPVPLTTLPNGEGYAHLGNQPGDPLAQDLMNGVDFQAGTTYAISSLDVAILADVGVPLATPASADVPTPCFLAGTRILTLSGAMPVEALVPGIHVLTRTGRLAPVVWVGQRRVACDRHPHPERIRPVRVRAHAFAEGVPARDVLLSPDHAVLTDGVLIPVGRLLNGRSVAADPRPVAHYVHVELDRHDVVLAENLPVESYLDTGNRGQFGGASVSLHPDFASSGAGGTCAPFVLAGRAVTKIRQRLLARAARKEQAARQGARAQSA
;
A
#
# COMPACT_ATOMS: atom_id res chain seq x y z
N MET A 1 -6.68 -11.33 -7.75
CA MET A 1 -7.21 -12.62 -7.25
C MET A 1 -7.09 -12.58 -5.74
N ALA A 2 -8.06 -13.15 -4.99
CA ALA A 2 -7.94 -13.29 -3.54
C ALA A 2 -6.62 -13.98 -3.19
N PHE A 3 -5.99 -13.59 -2.07
CA PHE A 3 -4.78 -14.28 -1.64
C PHE A 3 -5.10 -15.72 -1.21
N ASN A 4 -4.16 -16.63 -1.46
CA ASN A 4 -4.23 -17.99 -0.92
C ASN A 4 -3.59 -18.02 0.47
N TYR A 5 -3.99 -18.96 1.31
CA TYR A 5 -3.40 -19.12 2.62
C TYR A 5 -3.43 -20.57 3.10
N SER A 6 -2.59 -20.87 4.09
CA SER A 6 -2.62 -22.09 4.89
C SER A 6 -2.37 -21.76 6.35
N VAL A 7 -2.97 -22.52 7.25
CA VAL A 7 -2.79 -22.38 8.70
C VAL A 7 -1.96 -23.55 9.21
N VAL A 8 -0.95 -23.28 10.02
CA VAL A 8 -0.10 -24.28 10.67
C VAL A 8 -0.16 -24.06 12.18
N LEU A 9 -0.57 -25.07 12.93
CA LEU A 9 -0.59 -25.04 14.39
C LEU A 9 0.78 -25.48 14.95
N ASP A 10 1.32 -24.71 15.89
CA ASP A 10 2.43 -25.09 16.77
C ASP A 10 1.98 -25.08 18.24
N ASP A 11 1.56 -26.25 18.72
CA ASP A 11 1.27 -26.50 20.13
C ASP A 11 2.00 -27.77 20.62
N PRO A 12 3.33 -27.70 20.82
CA PRO A 12 4.13 -28.86 21.20
C PRO A 12 3.85 -29.33 22.63
N ALA A 13 3.19 -28.49 23.44
CA ALA A 13 2.88 -28.76 24.84
C ALA A 13 1.42 -29.22 25.06
N ASP A 14 0.60 -29.31 24.01
CA ASP A 14 -0.80 -29.73 24.06
C ASP A 14 -1.61 -28.85 25.04
N LEU A 15 -1.35 -27.53 25.02
CA LEU A 15 -1.97 -26.54 25.89
C LEU A 15 -3.39 -26.18 25.45
N GLY A 16 -3.66 -26.17 24.14
CA GLY A 16 -4.99 -25.96 23.57
C GLY A 16 -5.84 -27.24 23.58
N GLY A 17 -5.19 -28.40 23.48
CA GLY A 17 -5.79 -29.72 23.69
C GLY A 17 -6.98 -29.96 22.78
N SER A 18 -8.18 -30.14 23.36
CA SER A 18 -9.38 -30.38 22.55
C SER A 18 -9.85 -29.17 21.73
N GLN A 19 -9.32 -27.97 22.00
CA GLN A 19 -9.70 -26.73 21.31
C GLN A 19 -8.92 -26.49 20.01
N ASP A 20 -7.75 -27.11 19.84
CA ASP A 20 -6.81 -26.91 18.72
C ASP A 20 -7.49 -26.91 17.35
N ALA A 21 -8.26 -27.97 17.07
CA ALA A 21 -8.92 -28.11 15.78
C ALA A 21 -9.95 -27.00 15.52
N GLY A 22 -10.63 -26.53 16.58
CA GLY A 22 -11.59 -25.44 16.48
C GLY A 22 -10.89 -24.08 16.32
N LEU A 23 -9.80 -23.83 17.05
CA LEU A 23 -9.00 -22.61 16.89
C LEU A 23 -8.42 -22.48 15.47
N VAL A 24 -7.93 -23.59 14.91
CA VAL A 24 -7.48 -23.63 13.51
C VAL A 24 -8.65 -23.32 12.55
N ALA A 25 -9.84 -23.85 12.80
CA ALA A 25 -11.02 -23.59 11.96
C ALA A 25 -11.46 -22.12 12.04
N ASP A 26 -11.46 -21.52 13.24
CA ASP A 26 -11.80 -20.12 13.45
C ASP A 26 -10.80 -19.18 12.77
N LEU A 27 -9.50 -19.48 12.87
CA LEU A 27 -8.46 -18.73 12.17
C LEU A 27 -8.58 -18.87 10.65
N GLN A 28 -8.91 -20.06 10.14
CA GLN A 28 -9.18 -20.26 8.71
C GLN A 28 -10.37 -19.44 8.22
N ALA A 29 -11.41 -19.29 9.04
CA ALA A 29 -12.57 -18.45 8.72
C ALA A 29 -12.22 -16.96 8.75
N ALA A 30 -11.45 -16.50 9.75
CA ALA A 30 -10.97 -15.13 9.80
C ALA A 30 -10.08 -14.79 8.58
N ALA A 31 -9.18 -15.70 8.19
CA ALA A 31 -8.38 -15.55 6.96
C ALA A 31 -9.26 -15.56 5.70
N ALA A 32 -10.33 -16.38 5.67
CA ALA A 32 -11.30 -16.38 4.58
C ALA A 32 -12.00 -15.02 4.45
N ASP A 33 -12.36 -14.38 5.57
CA ASP A 33 -12.98 -13.06 5.56
C ASP A 33 -12.02 -12.00 4.99
N TRP A 34 -10.76 -11.97 5.44
CA TRP A 34 -9.73 -11.09 4.90
C TRP A 34 -9.45 -11.33 3.41
N SER A 35 -9.53 -12.57 2.94
CA SER A 35 -9.30 -12.92 1.52
C SER A 35 -10.33 -12.29 0.57
N ARG A 36 -11.46 -11.82 1.09
CA ARG A 36 -12.46 -11.07 0.31
C ARG A 36 -12.01 -9.64 0.01
N TYR A 37 -11.09 -9.09 0.80
CA TYR A 37 -10.62 -7.70 0.73
C TYR A 37 -9.16 -7.56 0.30
N ILE A 38 -8.35 -8.61 0.45
CA ILE A 38 -6.92 -8.60 0.13
C ILE A 38 -6.65 -9.50 -1.08
N ALA A 39 -5.84 -8.99 -2.01
CA ALA A 39 -5.35 -9.73 -3.16
C ALA A 39 -3.90 -10.17 -2.92
N GLY A 40 -3.43 -11.21 -3.59
CA GLY A 40 -2.02 -11.60 -3.47
C GLY A 40 -1.55 -12.52 -4.59
N LEU A 41 -0.25 -12.48 -4.85
CA LEU A 41 0.43 -13.42 -5.77
C LEU A 41 0.86 -14.70 -5.05
N GLY A 42 1.06 -14.65 -3.72
CA GLY A 42 1.57 -15.75 -2.88
C GLY A 42 0.51 -16.54 -2.13
N THR A 43 0.98 -17.50 -1.32
CA THR A 43 0.16 -18.31 -0.41
C THR A 43 0.66 -18.09 1.01
N LEU A 44 -0.02 -17.22 1.75
CA LEU A 44 0.40 -16.89 3.11
C LEU A 44 0.35 -18.10 4.02
N VAL A 45 1.44 -18.37 4.72
CA VAL A 45 1.48 -19.34 5.81
C VAL A 45 1.26 -18.59 7.12
N ILE A 46 0.13 -18.85 7.75
CA ILE A 46 -0.24 -18.28 9.04
C ILE A 46 0.06 -19.32 10.11
N GLN A 47 1.04 -19.03 10.97
CA GLN A 47 1.38 -19.88 12.10
C GLN A 47 0.51 -19.49 13.30
N LEU A 48 -0.10 -20.49 13.94
CA LEU A 48 -0.86 -20.36 15.17
C LEU A 48 -0.09 -21.04 16.31
N ASP A 49 0.36 -20.26 17.26
CA ASP A 49 1.10 -20.73 18.42
C ASP A 49 0.19 -20.75 19.66
N ILE A 50 0.27 -21.79 20.48
CA ILE A 50 -0.35 -21.79 21.82
C ILE A 50 0.78 -21.67 22.86
N ALA A 51 1.05 -20.44 23.29
CA ALA A 51 2.17 -20.12 24.16
C ALA A 51 1.88 -18.85 24.98
N ALA A 52 2.62 -18.65 26.08
CA ALA A 52 2.42 -17.47 26.93
C ALA A 52 2.75 -16.17 26.18
N THR A 53 1.89 -15.17 26.31
CA THR A 53 2.05 -13.83 25.72
C THR A 53 2.32 -12.78 26.80
N ALA A 54 2.77 -11.59 26.42
CA ALA A 54 3.05 -10.52 27.39
C ALA A 54 1.75 -9.97 27.99
N GLY A 55 0.69 -9.89 27.17
CA GLY A 55 -0.64 -9.43 27.57
C GLY A 55 -1.50 -10.50 28.26
N GLY A 56 -1.11 -11.78 28.24
CA GLY A 56 -1.95 -12.89 28.69
C GLY A 56 -3.17 -13.11 27.80
N ARG A 57 -3.08 -12.71 26.53
CA ARG A 57 -4.15 -12.72 25.52
C ARG A 57 -3.61 -13.20 24.16
N ALA A 58 -4.35 -12.95 23.09
CA ALA A 58 -3.85 -13.14 21.73
C ALA A 58 -2.85 -12.03 21.35
N GLU A 59 -1.85 -12.38 20.55
CA GLU A 59 -0.89 -11.44 19.94
C GLU A 59 -0.63 -11.86 18.48
N GLY A 60 -0.89 -10.98 17.53
CA GLY A 60 -0.64 -11.16 16.11
C GLY A 60 0.45 -10.23 15.59
N GLU A 61 1.34 -10.76 14.76
CA GLU A 61 2.41 -9.99 14.15
C GLU A 61 2.83 -10.59 12.79
N PRO A 62 3.45 -9.80 11.89
CA PRO A 62 4.22 -10.41 10.82
C PRO A 62 5.33 -11.26 11.41
N THR A 63 5.54 -12.47 10.87
CA THR A 63 6.63 -13.35 11.33
C THR A 63 8.00 -12.65 11.26
N ILE A 64 8.18 -11.77 10.27
CA ILE A 64 9.36 -10.91 10.20
C ILE A 64 9.06 -9.62 9.44
N ASP A 65 9.70 -8.53 9.87
CA ASP A 65 9.83 -7.31 9.09
C ASP A 65 11.07 -7.35 8.20
N ALA A 66 10.89 -7.34 6.88
CA ALA A 66 11.95 -7.44 5.89
C ALA A 66 12.44 -6.05 5.45
N TYR A 67 13.74 -5.81 5.53
CA TYR A 67 14.34 -4.55 5.06
C TYR A 67 14.10 -4.36 3.56
N VAL A 68 13.56 -3.20 3.18
CA VAL A 68 13.30 -2.86 1.77
C VAL A 68 14.05 -1.63 1.28
N GLY A 69 14.59 -0.81 2.18
CA GLY A 69 15.36 0.36 1.79
C GLY A 69 15.51 1.36 2.90
N THR A 70 15.90 2.58 2.54
CA THR A 70 16.05 3.68 3.48
C THR A 70 15.22 4.87 3.02
N LEU A 71 14.47 5.46 3.95
CA LEU A 71 13.62 6.62 3.72
C LEU A 71 13.98 7.70 4.76
N ASP A 72 14.36 8.88 4.29
CA ASP A 72 14.71 10.01 5.16
C ASP A 72 15.76 9.73 6.26
N GLY A 73 16.60 8.71 6.06
CA GLY A 73 17.64 8.30 7.02
C GLY A 73 17.20 7.17 7.95
N HIS A 74 15.94 6.73 7.86
CA HIS A 74 15.41 5.55 8.55
C HIS A 74 15.46 4.33 7.64
N SER A 75 15.73 3.15 8.20
CA SER A 75 15.57 1.88 7.50
C SER A 75 14.10 1.51 7.44
N LEU A 76 13.57 1.33 6.23
CA LEU A 76 12.18 0.94 6.02
C LEU A 76 12.09 -0.58 5.94
N TYR A 77 11.20 -1.16 6.75
CA TYR A 77 10.91 -2.58 6.74
C TYR A 77 9.45 -2.85 6.35
N LEU A 78 9.22 -3.91 5.59
CA LEU A 78 7.88 -4.38 5.23
C LEU A 78 7.55 -5.68 5.98
N PRO A 79 6.32 -5.80 6.51
CA PRO A 79 5.78 -7.07 7.00
C PRO A 79 5.99 -8.22 6.00
N SER A 80 6.37 -9.40 6.47
CA SER A 80 6.56 -10.61 5.65
C SER A 80 5.32 -10.95 4.83
N SER A 81 4.13 -10.79 5.42
CA SER A 81 2.84 -10.93 4.74
C SER A 81 2.72 -9.99 3.53
N ILE A 82 3.10 -8.72 3.69
CA ILE A 82 3.12 -7.73 2.61
C ILE A 82 4.15 -8.14 1.55
N VAL A 83 5.35 -8.59 1.93
CA VAL A 83 6.35 -9.06 0.96
C VAL A 83 5.80 -10.22 0.13
N GLU A 84 5.20 -11.24 0.74
CA GLU A 84 4.69 -12.41 0.03
C GLU A 84 3.46 -12.08 -0.82
N LEU A 85 2.46 -11.38 -0.27
CA LEU A 85 1.26 -10.97 -1.03
C LEU A 85 1.64 -10.28 -2.32
N ARG A 86 2.77 -9.57 -2.29
CA ARG A 86 3.23 -8.78 -3.39
C ARG A 86 4.20 -9.51 -4.32
N ALA A 87 5.08 -10.38 -3.81
CA ALA A 87 6.14 -11.06 -4.58
C ALA A 87 5.83 -12.51 -4.95
N GLY A 88 4.85 -13.10 -4.29
CA GLY A 88 4.54 -14.51 -4.38
C GLY A 88 5.60 -15.41 -3.77
N GLN A 89 6.45 -14.89 -2.87
CA GLN A 89 7.55 -15.63 -2.25
C GLN A 89 7.71 -15.23 -0.79
N HIS A 90 7.86 -16.25 0.07
CA HIS A 90 8.25 -16.09 1.47
C HIS A 90 9.56 -15.31 1.61
N VAL A 91 9.70 -14.64 2.75
CA VAL A 91 10.98 -14.08 3.18
C VAL A 91 11.97 -15.24 3.43
N ALA A 92 13.15 -15.17 2.81
CA ALA A 92 14.13 -16.25 2.89
C ALA A 92 14.56 -16.52 4.35
N GLY A 93 14.48 -17.79 4.75
CA GLY A 93 14.86 -18.24 6.09
C GLY A 93 13.69 -18.42 7.07
N TYR A 94 12.47 -18.04 6.66
CA TYR A 94 11.25 -18.18 7.45
C TYR A 94 10.27 -19.17 6.78
N SER A 95 9.43 -19.79 7.59
CA SER A 95 8.43 -20.78 7.16
C SER A 95 6.98 -20.27 7.26
N SER A 96 6.79 -19.09 7.81
CA SER A 96 5.50 -18.40 7.96
C SER A 96 5.63 -16.93 7.62
N ASP A 97 4.50 -16.30 7.32
CA ASP A 97 4.40 -14.88 7.00
C ASP A 97 3.70 -14.07 8.09
N ILE A 98 2.81 -14.70 8.83
CA ILE A 98 2.10 -14.14 9.99
C ILE A 98 2.20 -15.17 11.11
N THR A 99 2.48 -14.69 12.31
CA THR A 99 2.43 -15.49 13.54
C THR A 99 1.33 -14.91 14.42
N ILE A 100 0.44 -15.78 14.91
CA ILE A 100 -0.56 -15.45 15.92
C ILE A 100 -0.33 -16.36 17.11
N THR A 101 -0.12 -15.79 18.28
CA THR A 101 0.03 -16.53 19.54
C THR A 101 -1.21 -16.36 20.39
N ILE A 102 -1.80 -17.44 20.88
CA ILE A 102 -2.90 -17.41 21.86
C ILE A 102 -2.35 -17.84 23.23
N ASP A 103 -2.46 -16.96 24.22
CA ASP A 103 -2.10 -17.31 25.59
C ASP A 103 -3.00 -18.43 26.14
N PRO A 104 -2.42 -19.47 26.78
CA PRO A 104 -3.21 -20.55 27.37
C PRO A 104 -4.25 -20.08 28.41
N SER A 105 -4.01 -18.98 29.11
CA SER A 105 -4.97 -18.40 30.06
C SER A 105 -6.18 -17.76 29.38
N TYR A 106 -6.05 -17.36 28.12
CA TYR A 106 -7.12 -16.74 27.34
C TYR A 106 -8.10 -17.76 26.73
N LEU A 107 -7.65 -19.01 26.57
CA LEU A 107 -8.45 -20.10 26.00
C LEU A 107 -9.80 -20.35 26.71
N ALA A 108 -9.90 -20.02 28.00
CA ALA A 108 -11.14 -20.18 28.76
C ALA A 108 -12.18 -19.07 28.51
N GLU A 109 -11.75 -17.95 27.94
CA GLU A 109 -12.61 -16.80 27.62
C GLU A 109 -13.13 -16.86 26.18
N LEU A 110 -12.46 -17.63 25.32
CA LEU A 110 -12.77 -17.75 23.91
C LEU A 110 -13.97 -18.67 23.65
N TYR A 111 -14.92 -18.16 22.85
CA TYR A 111 -15.88 -18.97 22.15
C TYR A 111 -15.25 -19.49 20.86
N VAL A 112 -14.81 -20.75 20.91
CA VAL A 112 -14.37 -21.50 19.73
C VAL A 112 -15.61 -21.90 18.94
N ASN A 113 -15.78 -21.34 17.75
CA ASN A 113 -17.02 -21.46 17.01
C ASN A 113 -17.10 -22.84 16.31
N PRO A 114 -18.12 -23.67 16.58
CA PRO A 114 -18.27 -24.96 15.90
C PRO A 114 -18.65 -24.84 14.42
N ASP A 115 -19.13 -23.68 13.99
CA ASP A 115 -19.44 -23.37 12.59
C ASP A 115 -19.01 -21.94 12.22
N PRO A 116 -17.70 -21.69 12.05
CA PRO A 116 -17.17 -20.34 11.85
C PRO A 116 -17.50 -19.75 10.48
N GLY A 117 -18.09 -20.54 9.58
CA GLY A 117 -18.63 -20.07 8.30
C GLY A 117 -20.01 -19.42 8.41
N ASP A 118 -20.73 -19.60 9.53
CA ASP A 118 -22.03 -18.99 9.79
C ASP A 118 -21.92 -17.94 10.91
N ALA A 119 -22.65 -16.83 10.76
CA ALA A 119 -22.69 -15.73 11.73
C ALA A 119 -23.60 -16.07 12.92
N GLY A 120 -23.40 -17.24 13.51
CA GLY A 120 -24.13 -17.73 14.67
C GLY A 120 -24.05 -16.77 15.85
N THR A 121 -24.93 -16.96 16.84
CA THR A 121 -24.94 -16.12 18.04
C THR A 121 -23.80 -16.51 18.98
N VAL A 122 -22.91 -15.56 19.27
CA VAL A 122 -21.84 -15.72 20.28
C VAL A 122 -22.46 -15.74 21.68
N PRO A 123 -22.06 -16.66 22.58
CA PRO A 123 -22.51 -16.65 23.97
C PRO A 123 -22.21 -15.32 24.67
N ALA A 124 -23.15 -14.85 25.50
CA ALA A 124 -23.06 -13.54 26.15
C ALA A 124 -21.89 -13.39 27.14
N ASP A 125 -21.27 -14.51 27.54
CA ASP A 125 -20.18 -14.61 28.50
C ASP A 125 -18.83 -15.01 27.88
N ALA A 126 -18.75 -15.11 26.55
CA ALA A 126 -17.53 -15.51 25.85
C ALA A 126 -17.16 -14.52 24.74
N VAL A 127 -15.86 -14.42 24.45
CA VAL A 127 -15.29 -13.59 23.39
C VAL A 127 -15.21 -14.40 22.10
N ASP A 128 -15.68 -13.85 21.00
CA ASP A 128 -15.67 -14.54 19.70
C ASP A 128 -14.24 -14.75 19.16
N ALA A 129 -13.79 -16.01 19.08
CA ALA A 129 -12.43 -16.32 18.62
C ALA A 129 -12.20 -15.92 17.15
N VAL A 130 -13.23 -15.98 16.30
CA VAL A 130 -13.12 -15.53 14.90
C VAL A 130 -12.85 -14.01 14.84
N SER A 131 -13.54 -13.22 15.66
CA SER A 131 -13.27 -11.78 15.78
C SER A 131 -11.83 -11.52 16.24
N VAL A 132 -11.36 -12.23 17.27
CA VAL A 132 -9.97 -12.12 17.75
C VAL A 132 -8.99 -12.43 16.63
N PHE A 133 -9.17 -13.53 15.89
CA PHE A 133 -8.29 -13.84 14.77
C PHE A 133 -8.36 -12.82 13.63
N ARG A 134 -9.53 -12.22 13.35
CA ARG A 134 -9.61 -11.12 12.37
C ARG A 134 -8.76 -9.93 12.80
N HIS A 135 -8.76 -9.61 14.08
CA HIS A 135 -7.96 -8.53 14.67
C HIS A 135 -6.46 -8.84 14.57
N GLU A 136 -6.02 -10.00 15.06
CA GLU A 136 -4.61 -10.38 15.04
C GLU A 136 -4.06 -10.50 13.62
N LEU A 137 -4.87 -10.96 12.67
CA LEU A 137 -4.49 -10.96 11.26
C LEU A 137 -4.26 -9.54 10.71
N ALA A 138 -5.00 -8.53 11.17
CA ALA A 138 -4.78 -7.16 10.75
C ALA A 138 -3.38 -6.67 11.12
N HIS A 139 -2.92 -6.96 12.35
CA HIS A 139 -1.54 -6.70 12.77
C HIS A 139 -0.55 -7.42 11.86
N GLY A 140 -0.79 -8.72 11.60
CA GLY A 140 -0.03 -9.51 10.64
C GLY A 140 0.04 -8.89 9.24
N PHE A 141 -1.01 -8.20 8.79
CA PHE A 141 -1.07 -7.51 7.49
C PHE A 141 -0.43 -6.11 7.48
N GLY A 142 -0.06 -5.56 8.64
CA GLY A 142 0.61 -4.25 8.72
C GLY A 142 -0.15 -3.18 9.50
N PHE A 143 -1.17 -3.53 10.29
CA PHE A 143 -1.67 -2.66 11.36
C PHE A 143 -0.66 -2.65 12.52
N GLY A 144 0.47 -1.98 12.36
CA GLY A 144 1.51 -1.97 13.39
C GLY A 144 2.75 -1.23 12.92
N GLY A 145 3.39 -0.53 13.86
CA GLY A 145 4.59 0.25 13.60
C GLY A 145 5.56 0.21 14.76
N LEU A 146 6.73 0.80 14.54
CA LEU A 146 7.85 0.83 15.49
C LEU A 146 7.85 2.09 16.36
N THR A 147 6.88 2.98 16.17
CA THR A 147 6.69 4.14 17.05
C THR A 147 6.34 3.67 18.46
N THR A 148 7.21 3.97 19.43
CA THR A 148 7.03 3.54 20.83
C THR A 148 5.82 4.20 21.48
N PRO A 149 5.28 3.67 22.59
CA PRO A 149 4.16 4.29 23.31
C PRO A 149 4.42 5.75 23.71
N GLU A 150 5.69 6.13 23.92
CA GLU A 150 6.10 7.51 24.19
C GLU A 150 6.00 8.44 22.97
N GLY A 151 5.74 7.90 21.78
CA GLY A 151 5.70 8.62 20.51
C GLY A 151 7.06 8.82 19.85
N SER A 152 8.06 8.02 20.22
CA SER A 152 9.38 8.11 19.63
C SER A 152 9.58 7.06 18.54
N LEU A 153 10.13 7.46 17.40
CA LEU A 153 10.51 6.56 16.32
C LEU A 153 12.03 6.43 16.29
N GLY A 154 12.52 5.19 16.25
CA GLY A 154 13.94 4.87 16.18
C GLY A 154 14.54 5.09 14.79
N ALA A 155 15.64 4.39 14.50
CA ALA A 155 16.27 4.41 13.17
C ALA A 155 15.53 3.55 12.14
N ASP A 156 14.59 2.74 12.59
CA ASP A 156 13.82 1.82 11.76
C ASP A 156 12.35 2.28 11.73
N GLU A 157 11.67 2.10 10.61
CA GLU A 157 10.26 2.45 10.44
C GLU A 157 9.54 1.44 9.52
N THR A 158 8.22 1.32 9.68
CA THR A 158 7.32 0.55 8.82
C THR A 158 6.49 1.49 7.96
N PRO A 159 5.76 1.01 6.93
CA PRO A 159 4.79 1.82 6.21
C PRO A 159 3.72 2.43 7.12
N PHE A 160 3.33 1.77 8.21
CA PHE A 160 2.35 2.30 9.15
C PHE A 160 2.88 3.55 9.86
N ASP A 161 4.14 3.54 10.29
CA ASP A 161 4.80 4.69 10.94
C ASP A 161 4.84 5.95 10.06
N LEU A 162 4.79 5.80 8.74
CA LEU A 162 4.78 6.93 7.81
C LEU A 162 3.54 7.81 7.94
N TYR A 163 2.47 7.25 8.51
CA TYR A 163 1.15 7.87 8.63
C TYR A 163 0.77 8.23 10.07
N ILE A 164 1.61 7.94 11.06
CA ILE A 164 1.38 8.37 12.42
C ILE A 164 1.70 9.86 12.53
N ASP A 165 0.67 10.66 12.82
CA ASP A 165 0.80 12.06 13.20
C ASP A 165 0.46 12.22 14.68
N LYS A 166 1.35 12.88 15.42
CA LYS A 166 1.22 13.07 16.87
C LYS A 166 1.16 14.55 17.18
N GLU A 167 0.10 14.94 17.87
CA GLU A 167 -0.12 16.30 18.28
C GLU A 167 0.58 16.61 19.61
N ALA A 168 0.83 17.89 19.86
CA ALA A 168 1.50 18.37 21.07
C ALA A 168 0.70 18.08 22.36
N ASP A 169 -0.60 17.83 22.25
CA ASP A 169 -1.48 17.46 23.35
C ASP A 169 -1.46 15.97 23.70
N GLY A 170 -0.68 15.17 22.96
CA GLY A 170 -0.56 13.73 23.16
C GLY A 170 -1.57 12.88 22.38
N SER A 171 -2.51 13.50 21.65
CA SER A 171 -3.34 12.78 20.69
C SER A 171 -2.51 12.30 19.49
N ALA A 172 -2.91 11.18 18.90
CA ALA A 172 -2.27 10.60 17.75
C ALA A 172 -3.31 10.17 16.71
N TYR A 173 -2.93 10.26 15.45
CA TYR A 173 -3.81 9.97 14.32
C TYR A 173 -3.07 9.20 13.24
N PHE A 174 -3.80 8.33 12.55
CA PHE A 174 -3.38 7.75 11.29
C PHE A 174 -3.86 8.65 10.15
N THR A 175 -2.93 9.09 9.32
CA THR A 175 -3.12 10.11 8.27
C THR A 175 -2.92 9.54 6.87
N GLY A 176 -3.21 8.25 6.71
CA GLY A 176 -3.25 7.60 5.41
C GLY A 176 -4.40 8.17 4.54
N PRO A 177 -4.15 8.55 3.29
CA PRO A 177 -5.13 9.26 2.46
C PRO A 177 -6.37 8.44 2.13
N ASP A 178 -6.25 7.12 1.99
CA ASP A 178 -7.40 6.26 1.70
C ASP A 178 -8.23 6.08 2.98
N ALA A 179 -7.59 5.91 4.14
CA ALA A 179 -8.23 5.88 5.45
C ALA A 179 -8.94 7.19 5.80
N GLU A 180 -8.28 8.35 5.59
CA GLU A 180 -8.89 9.67 5.82
C GLU A 180 -10.08 9.92 4.89
N ALA A 181 -10.07 9.38 3.67
CA ALA A 181 -11.19 9.51 2.74
C ALA A 181 -12.43 8.74 3.24
N VAL A 182 -12.22 7.55 3.83
CA VAL A 182 -13.29 6.75 4.43
C VAL A 182 -13.79 7.39 5.73
N TYR A 183 -12.88 7.76 6.63
CA TYR A 183 -13.20 8.32 7.95
C TYR A 183 -13.67 9.78 7.89
N ARG A 184 -13.33 10.49 6.81
CA ARG A 184 -13.57 11.94 6.58
C ARG A 184 -12.72 12.85 7.46
N GLY A 185 -11.45 12.49 7.65
CA GLY A 185 -10.44 13.23 8.40
C GLY A 185 -9.38 12.31 8.98
N PRO A 186 -8.42 12.84 9.77
CA PRO A 186 -7.42 12.04 10.49
C PRO A 186 -8.09 11.00 11.38
N VAL A 187 -7.62 9.75 11.32
CA VAL A 187 -8.22 8.62 12.05
C VAL A 187 -7.59 8.56 13.46
N PRO A 188 -8.37 8.68 14.55
CA PRO A 188 -7.81 8.61 15.91
C PRO A 188 -7.15 7.26 16.19
N LEU A 189 -5.91 7.29 16.68
CA LEU A 189 -5.17 6.12 17.16
C LEU A 189 -5.26 6.00 18.67
N THR A 190 -5.23 4.79 19.19
CA THR A 190 -5.21 4.50 20.62
C THR A 190 -3.94 5.04 21.27
N THR A 191 -4.10 5.73 22.41
CA THR A 191 -2.98 6.36 23.15
C THR A 191 -3.03 6.04 24.65
N LEU A 192 -3.77 4.99 25.01
CA LEU A 192 -3.83 4.49 26.39
C LEU A 192 -2.43 4.07 26.85
N PRO A 193 -2.05 4.31 28.11
CA PRO A 193 -0.78 3.86 28.66
C PRO A 193 -0.83 2.36 29.01
N ASN A 194 -1.23 1.53 28.06
CA ASN A 194 -1.30 0.07 28.19
C ASN A 194 0.00 -0.64 27.74
N GLY A 195 0.99 0.13 27.29
CA GLY A 195 2.29 -0.39 26.82
C GLY A 195 2.30 -0.77 25.35
N GLU A 196 1.16 -0.70 24.67
CA GLU A 196 1.05 -0.93 23.23
C GLU A 196 1.43 0.32 22.45
N GLY A 197 1.95 0.11 21.23
CA GLY A 197 2.20 1.19 20.28
C GLY A 197 0.92 1.75 19.68
N TYR A 198 1.06 2.55 18.63
CA TYR A 198 -0.08 3.21 17.95
C TYR A 198 -0.79 2.30 16.94
N ALA A 199 -1.04 1.03 17.28
CA ALA A 199 -1.58 0.02 16.37
C ALA A 199 -3.12 -0.12 16.41
N HIS A 200 -3.78 0.54 17.35
CA HIS A 200 -5.24 0.45 17.55
C HIS A 200 -5.96 1.77 17.29
N LEU A 201 -7.27 1.72 17.12
CA LEU A 201 -8.15 2.82 16.72
C LEU A 201 -9.04 3.30 17.87
N GLY A 202 -9.34 4.60 17.87
CA GLY A 202 -10.21 5.25 18.85
C GLY A 202 -9.60 5.33 20.25
N ASN A 203 -10.35 5.86 21.22
CA ASN A 203 -9.86 5.97 22.62
C ASN A 203 -10.90 6.33 23.70
N GLN A 204 -12.14 6.65 23.36
CA GLN A 204 -13.06 7.27 24.34
C GLN A 204 -14.41 6.56 24.41
N PRO A 205 -15.04 6.47 25.60
CA PRO A 205 -16.43 6.08 25.72
C PRO A 205 -17.33 7.00 24.85
N GLY A 206 -18.04 6.41 23.88
CA GLY A 206 -18.84 7.13 22.90
C GLY A 206 -18.13 7.48 21.59
N ASP A 207 -16.88 7.06 21.42
CA ASP A 207 -16.14 7.11 20.16
C ASP A 207 -16.78 6.15 19.14
N PRO A 208 -17.06 6.59 17.89
CA PRO A 208 -17.57 5.71 16.84
C PRO A 208 -16.66 4.50 16.55
N LEU A 209 -15.37 4.55 16.89
CA LEU A 209 -14.41 3.47 16.69
C LEU A 209 -14.34 2.47 17.85
N ALA A 210 -15.09 2.68 18.94
CA ALA A 210 -15.09 1.76 20.10
C ALA A 210 -15.67 0.36 19.77
N GLN A 211 -16.36 0.21 18.64
CA GLN A 211 -16.87 -1.07 18.12
C GLN A 211 -16.18 -1.50 16.83
N ASP A 212 -15.15 -0.77 16.40
CA ASP A 212 -14.37 -1.16 15.23
C ASP A 212 -13.52 -2.40 15.54
N LEU A 213 -13.19 -3.18 14.52
CA LEU A 213 -12.37 -4.39 14.67
C LEU A 213 -11.03 -4.06 15.32
N MET A 214 -10.40 -2.95 14.95
CA MET A 214 -9.08 -2.56 15.43
C MET A 214 -9.13 -1.63 16.66
N ASN A 215 -10.19 -1.69 17.46
CA ASN A 215 -10.26 -0.91 18.70
C ASN A 215 -9.20 -1.35 19.74
N GLY A 216 -8.71 -0.40 20.55
CA GLY A 216 -7.63 -0.66 21.52
C GLY A 216 -8.07 -0.78 22.98
N VAL A 217 -9.30 -1.23 23.24
CA VAL A 217 -9.82 -1.40 24.62
C VAL A 217 -9.98 -2.87 24.95
N ASP A 218 -11.08 -3.49 24.49
CA ASP A 218 -11.42 -4.88 24.77
C ASP A 218 -12.54 -5.34 23.83
N PHE A 219 -12.51 -6.63 23.47
CA PHE A 219 -13.62 -7.26 22.76
C PHE A 219 -14.73 -7.63 23.75
N GLN A 220 -15.94 -7.16 23.48
CA GLN A 220 -17.08 -7.40 24.35
C GLN A 220 -17.61 -8.81 24.18
N ALA A 221 -17.82 -9.52 25.29
CA ALA A 221 -18.45 -10.83 25.28
C ALA A 221 -19.83 -10.79 24.59
N GLY A 222 -20.16 -11.85 23.85
CA GLY A 222 -21.39 -11.93 23.06
C GLY A 222 -21.45 -11.02 21.83
N THR A 223 -20.34 -10.38 21.45
CA THR A 223 -20.27 -9.46 20.31
C THR A 223 -19.36 -10.01 19.22
N THR A 224 -19.73 -9.78 17.97
CA THR A 224 -18.86 -10.05 16.80
C THR A 224 -18.35 -8.74 16.23
N TYR A 225 -17.11 -8.76 15.75
CA TYR A 225 -16.44 -7.62 15.14
C TYR A 225 -16.14 -7.96 13.68
N ALA A 226 -16.56 -7.06 12.78
CA ALA A 226 -16.44 -7.24 11.35
C ALA A 226 -15.35 -6.32 10.79
N ILE A 227 -14.67 -6.78 9.75
CA ILE A 227 -13.72 -5.97 8.97
C ILE A 227 -14.47 -4.78 8.38
N SER A 228 -14.08 -3.58 8.77
CA SER A 228 -14.70 -2.33 8.32
C SER A 228 -14.05 -1.83 7.02
N SER A 229 -14.72 -0.91 6.33
CA SER A 229 -14.10 -0.23 5.18
C SER A 229 -12.89 0.62 5.59
N LEU A 230 -12.80 1.00 6.87
CA LEU A 230 -11.68 1.76 7.40
C LEU A 230 -10.46 0.87 7.57
N ASP A 231 -10.63 -0.35 8.10
CA ASP A 231 -9.55 -1.33 8.23
C ASP A 231 -8.89 -1.62 6.87
N VAL A 232 -9.74 -1.88 5.87
CA VAL A 232 -9.30 -2.13 4.49
C VAL A 232 -8.55 -0.92 3.91
N ALA A 233 -9.00 0.30 4.20
CA ALA A 233 -8.36 1.52 3.71
C ALA A 233 -7.00 1.78 4.36
N ILE A 234 -6.86 1.51 5.67
CA ILE A 234 -5.57 1.58 6.38
C ILE A 234 -4.59 0.57 5.79
N LEU A 235 -5.03 -0.68 5.56
CA LEU A 235 -4.21 -1.69 4.91
C LEU A 235 -3.79 -1.26 3.49
N ALA A 236 -4.66 -0.58 2.75
CA ALA A 236 -4.32 0.01 1.44
C ALA A 236 -3.19 1.04 1.55
N ASP A 237 -3.27 1.95 2.53
CA ASP A 237 -2.31 3.03 2.73
C ASP A 237 -0.90 2.50 3.09
N VAL A 238 -0.83 1.43 3.89
CA VAL A 238 0.43 0.73 4.24
C VAL A 238 0.90 -0.23 3.14
N GLY A 239 0.09 -0.37 2.08
CA GLY A 239 0.48 -0.99 0.84
C GLY A 239 0.06 -2.44 0.66
N VAL A 240 -0.85 -2.95 1.48
CA VAL A 240 -1.47 -4.25 1.23
C VAL A 240 -2.23 -4.20 -0.11
N PRO A 241 -1.93 -5.12 -1.04
CA PRO A 241 -2.72 -5.24 -2.27
C PRO A 241 -4.17 -5.63 -1.96
N LEU A 242 -5.15 -4.83 -2.42
CA LEU A 242 -6.57 -5.10 -2.14
C LEU A 242 -7.23 -5.95 -3.23
N ALA A 243 -8.09 -6.88 -2.80
CA ALA A 243 -9.06 -7.56 -3.65
C ALA A 243 -10.23 -6.59 -3.92
N THR A 244 -10.21 -6.01 -5.09
CA THR A 244 -11.35 -5.26 -5.61
C THR A 244 -12.41 -6.26 -6.09
N PRO A 245 -13.70 -6.11 -5.74
CA PRO A 245 -14.75 -6.80 -6.49
C PRO A 245 -14.61 -6.36 -7.95
N ALA A 246 -14.79 -7.28 -8.90
CA ALA A 246 -14.63 -7.01 -10.32
C ALA A 246 -15.49 -5.82 -10.76
N SER A 247 -14.88 -4.64 -10.75
CA SER A 247 -15.48 -3.36 -11.11
C SER A 247 -14.40 -2.53 -11.80
N ALA A 248 -14.19 -2.86 -13.07
CA ALA A 248 -14.15 -1.98 -14.22
C ALA A 248 -13.39 -0.64 -14.25
N ASP A 249 -12.76 -0.15 -13.17
CA ASP A 249 -12.25 1.22 -13.07
C ASP A 249 -11.01 1.29 -12.16
N VAL A 250 -9.87 0.78 -12.64
CA VAL A 250 -8.61 1.07 -11.95
C VAL A 250 -7.47 1.50 -12.88
N PRO A 251 -6.72 2.57 -12.53
CA PRO A 251 -5.69 3.13 -13.39
C PRO A 251 -4.35 2.37 -13.25
N THR A 252 -3.74 2.10 -14.39
CA THR A 252 -2.44 1.45 -14.49
C THR A 252 -1.34 2.50 -14.78
N PRO A 253 -0.07 2.29 -14.38
CA PRO A 253 1.03 3.18 -14.74
C PRO A 253 1.19 3.32 -16.26
N CYS A 254 0.95 4.51 -16.79
CA CYS A 254 0.97 4.80 -18.22
C CYS A 254 1.86 5.99 -18.51
N PHE A 255 2.63 5.91 -19.59
CA PHE A 255 3.17 7.10 -20.24
C PHE A 255 2.13 7.68 -21.17
N LEU A 256 2.08 9.01 -21.29
CA LEU A 256 1.34 9.59 -22.41
C LEU A 256 2.21 9.54 -23.68
N ALA A 257 1.59 9.21 -24.82
CA ALA A 257 2.21 9.30 -26.14
C ALA A 257 2.89 10.67 -26.36
N GLY A 258 4.07 10.65 -26.96
CA GLY A 258 4.98 11.79 -27.11
C GLY A 258 6.02 11.92 -25.99
N THR A 259 5.84 11.24 -24.86
CA THR A 259 6.88 11.13 -23.81
C THR A 259 8.06 10.34 -24.36
N ARG A 260 9.28 10.86 -24.22
CA ARG A 260 10.48 10.16 -24.71
C ARG A 260 11.16 9.35 -23.62
N ILE A 261 11.45 8.10 -23.90
CA ILE A 261 12.22 7.18 -23.05
C ILE A 261 13.65 7.12 -23.55
N LEU A 262 14.62 7.15 -22.63
CA LEU A 262 16.03 7.02 -22.98
C LEU A 262 16.35 5.58 -23.41
N THR A 263 16.85 5.44 -24.64
CA THR A 263 17.31 4.17 -25.22
C THR A 263 18.82 4.21 -25.48
N LEU A 264 19.40 3.07 -25.86
CA LEU A 264 20.79 2.99 -26.29
C LEU A 264 21.12 3.97 -27.44
N SER A 265 20.16 4.25 -28.32
CA SER A 265 20.32 5.13 -29.48
C SER A 265 19.85 6.56 -29.23
N GLY A 266 19.59 6.93 -27.97
CA GLY A 266 19.06 8.23 -27.57
C GLY A 266 17.58 8.18 -27.16
N ALA A 267 17.00 9.35 -26.93
CA ALA A 267 15.61 9.46 -26.45
C ALA A 267 14.61 9.16 -27.58
N MET A 268 13.72 8.19 -27.38
CA MET A 268 12.72 7.73 -28.36
C MET A 268 11.31 7.94 -27.81
N PRO A 269 10.33 8.42 -28.61
CA PRO A 269 8.94 8.49 -28.17
C PRO A 269 8.43 7.11 -27.75
N VAL A 270 7.70 7.06 -26.63
CA VAL A 270 7.27 5.81 -25.99
C VAL A 270 6.39 4.95 -26.91
N GLU A 271 5.56 5.59 -27.74
CA GLU A 271 4.68 4.91 -28.70
C GLU A 271 5.42 4.23 -29.86
N ALA A 272 6.71 4.54 -30.06
CA ALA A 272 7.57 3.91 -31.06
C ALA A 272 8.39 2.74 -30.50
N LEU A 273 8.33 2.50 -29.18
CA LEU A 273 8.96 1.33 -28.58
C LEU A 273 8.25 0.06 -29.05
N VAL A 274 9.05 -0.98 -29.31
CA VAL A 274 8.57 -2.34 -29.64
C VAL A 274 9.42 -3.35 -28.88
N PRO A 275 8.89 -4.56 -28.62
CA PRO A 275 9.67 -5.63 -28.01
C PRO A 275 11.04 -5.83 -28.70
N GLY A 276 12.09 -5.99 -27.90
CA GLY A 276 13.49 -6.11 -28.33
C GLY A 276 14.29 -4.79 -28.34
N ILE A 277 13.64 -3.62 -28.31
CA ILE A 277 14.36 -2.35 -28.11
C ILE A 277 14.91 -2.29 -26.69
N HIS A 278 16.15 -1.82 -26.54
CA HIS A 278 16.78 -1.69 -25.22
C HIS A 278 16.66 -0.26 -24.69
N VAL A 279 16.09 -0.12 -23.50
CA VAL A 279 16.02 1.14 -22.76
C VAL A 279 17.15 1.22 -21.73
N LEU A 280 17.60 2.43 -21.43
CA LEU A 280 18.57 2.65 -20.35
C LEU A 280 17.82 2.85 -19.04
N THR A 281 18.10 1.98 -18.07
CA THR A 281 17.53 2.10 -16.72
C THR A 281 18.32 3.09 -15.87
N ARG A 282 17.73 3.51 -14.74
CA ARG A 282 18.35 4.43 -13.78
C ARG A 282 19.69 3.91 -13.23
N THR A 283 19.83 2.60 -13.12
CA THR A 283 21.05 1.91 -12.65
C THR A 283 22.12 1.76 -13.74
N GLY A 284 21.84 2.21 -14.96
CA GLY A 284 22.76 2.11 -16.10
C GLY A 284 22.66 0.79 -16.86
N ARG A 285 21.71 -0.09 -16.51
CA ARG A 285 21.47 -1.33 -17.24
C ARG A 285 20.76 -1.03 -18.56
N LEU A 286 21.13 -1.74 -19.61
CA LEU A 286 20.35 -1.81 -20.85
C LEU A 286 19.34 -2.94 -20.71
N ALA A 287 18.05 -2.59 -20.65
CA ALA A 287 16.95 -3.53 -20.43
C ALA A 287 16.14 -3.70 -21.71
N PRO A 288 15.90 -4.93 -22.19
CA PRO A 288 15.03 -5.15 -23.33
C PRO A 288 13.58 -4.88 -22.93
N VAL A 289 12.88 -4.12 -23.77
CA VAL A 289 11.41 -4.05 -23.75
C VAL A 289 10.88 -5.42 -24.17
N VAL A 290 10.02 -6.02 -23.37
CA VAL A 290 9.40 -7.32 -23.66
C VAL A 290 7.96 -7.18 -24.12
N TRP A 291 7.30 -6.09 -23.74
CA TRP A 291 5.92 -5.82 -24.13
C TRP A 291 5.61 -4.32 -24.15
N VAL A 292 4.72 -3.92 -25.06
CA VAL A 292 4.19 -2.55 -25.16
C VAL A 292 2.68 -2.62 -25.36
N GLY A 293 1.94 -2.01 -24.44
CA GLY A 293 0.49 -1.86 -24.51
C GLY A 293 0.11 -0.43 -24.85
N GLN A 294 -0.97 -0.22 -25.61
CA GLN A 294 -1.45 1.13 -25.93
C GLN A 294 -2.97 1.23 -25.80
N ARG A 295 -3.46 2.35 -25.28
CA ARG A 295 -4.90 2.62 -25.17
C ARG A 295 -5.20 4.10 -25.30
N ARG A 296 -6.36 4.39 -25.89
CA ARG A 296 -6.93 5.74 -25.94
C ARG A 296 -8.12 5.84 -25.00
N VAL A 297 -8.11 6.85 -24.13
CA VAL A 297 -9.13 7.06 -23.08
C VAL A 297 -9.77 8.43 -23.25
N ALA A 298 -11.10 8.48 -23.22
CA ALA A 298 -11.86 9.73 -23.19
C ALA A 298 -12.04 10.18 -21.74
N CYS A 299 -11.18 11.09 -21.30
CA CYS A 299 -11.08 11.53 -19.91
C CYS A 299 -12.34 12.25 -19.40
N ASP A 300 -13.01 12.98 -20.27
CA ASP A 300 -14.22 13.74 -19.98
C ASP A 300 -15.49 12.87 -19.84
N ARG A 301 -15.45 11.63 -20.36
CA ARG A 301 -16.57 10.69 -20.34
C ARG A 301 -16.44 9.60 -19.27
N HIS A 302 -15.38 9.65 -18.48
CA HIS A 302 -15.14 8.70 -17.41
C HIS A 302 -15.98 9.07 -16.17
N PRO A 303 -16.55 8.10 -15.43
CA PRO A 303 -17.30 8.38 -14.19
C PRO A 303 -16.45 9.12 -13.14
N HIS A 304 -15.14 8.82 -13.14
CA HIS A 304 -14.14 9.41 -12.24
C HIS A 304 -12.97 10.02 -13.03
N PRO A 305 -13.13 11.20 -13.68
CA PRO A 305 -12.09 11.80 -14.53
C PRO A 305 -10.75 12.04 -13.82
N GLU A 306 -10.79 12.35 -12.52
CA GLU A 306 -9.62 12.57 -11.67
C GLU A 306 -8.71 11.34 -11.55
N ARG A 307 -9.26 10.13 -11.65
CA ARG A 307 -8.51 8.88 -11.58
C ARG A 307 -7.71 8.57 -12.84
N ILE A 308 -8.09 9.17 -13.97
CA ILE A 308 -7.52 8.81 -15.29
C ILE A 308 -6.94 9.99 -16.05
N ARG A 309 -7.17 11.24 -15.63
CA ARG A 309 -6.59 12.42 -16.28
C ARG A 309 -5.08 12.42 -16.09
N PRO A 310 -4.29 12.72 -17.14
CA PRO A 310 -2.84 12.73 -17.00
C PRO A 310 -2.40 13.76 -15.96
N VAL A 311 -1.31 13.47 -15.28
CA VAL A 311 -0.60 14.41 -14.44
C VAL A 311 0.60 14.93 -15.22
N ARG A 312 0.67 16.26 -15.35
CA ARG A 312 1.80 16.95 -15.96
C ARG A 312 2.85 17.26 -14.90
N VAL A 313 4.05 16.76 -15.12
CA VAL A 313 5.27 17.18 -14.42
C VAL A 313 6.00 18.17 -15.32
N ARG A 314 6.14 19.42 -14.87
CA ARG A 314 6.83 20.47 -15.64
C ARG A 314 8.32 20.18 -15.79
N ALA A 315 8.90 20.63 -16.87
CA ALA A 315 10.34 20.65 -17.06
C ALA A 315 11.04 21.28 -15.85
N HIS A 316 12.13 20.65 -15.43
CA HIS A 316 12.98 21.04 -14.32
C HIS A 316 12.31 21.02 -12.92
N ALA A 317 11.17 20.32 -12.79
CA ALA A 317 10.39 20.26 -11.54
C ALA A 317 11.16 19.62 -10.38
N PHE A 318 11.86 18.50 -10.62
CA PHE A 318 12.58 17.76 -9.59
C PHE A 318 14.01 18.27 -9.42
N ALA A 319 14.72 18.49 -10.53
CA ALA A 319 16.06 19.06 -10.57
C ALA A 319 16.25 19.83 -11.88
N GLU A 320 17.41 20.45 -12.10
CA GLU A 320 17.68 21.08 -13.38
C GLU A 320 17.78 20.00 -14.47
N GLY A 321 16.96 20.11 -15.52
CA GLY A 321 16.86 19.09 -16.57
C GLY A 321 16.12 17.81 -16.14
N VAL A 322 15.41 17.82 -15.01
CA VAL A 322 14.63 16.67 -14.51
C VAL A 322 13.18 17.09 -14.17
N PRO A 323 12.21 16.72 -15.02
CA PRO A 323 12.42 16.24 -16.39
C PRO A 323 13.02 17.34 -17.29
N ALA A 324 13.63 16.96 -18.42
CA ALA A 324 14.20 17.88 -19.41
C ALA A 324 13.12 18.64 -20.20
N ARG A 325 11.92 18.06 -20.28
CA ARG A 325 10.71 18.62 -20.90
C ARG A 325 9.52 18.29 -20.01
N ASP A 326 8.37 18.89 -20.26
CA ASP A 326 7.14 18.48 -19.57
C ASP A 326 6.87 17.00 -19.87
N VAL A 327 6.64 16.21 -18.83
CA VAL A 327 6.25 14.78 -18.91
C VAL A 327 4.81 14.65 -18.48
N LEU A 328 4.06 13.79 -19.16
CA LEU A 328 2.66 13.49 -18.87
C LEU A 328 2.53 12.00 -18.57
N LEU A 329 2.04 11.68 -17.39
CA LEU A 329 1.89 10.31 -16.89
C LEU A 329 0.45 10.11 -16.41
N SER A 330 -0.02 8.87 -16.31
CA SER A 330 -1.27 8.60 -15.56
C SER A 330 -1.07 8.92 -14.06
N PRO A 331 -2.14 9.17 -13.28
CA PRO A 331 -2.03 9.50 -11.86
C PRO A 331 -1.26 8.48 -11.02
N ASP A 332 -1.40 7.20 -11.34
CA ASP A 332 -0.80 6.12 -10.56
C ASP A 332 0.61 5.72 -11.02
N HIS A 333 1.15 6.37 -12.05
CA HIS A 333 2.52 6.12 -12.49
C HIS A 333 3.53 6.65 -11.46
N ALA A 334 4.36 5.76 -10.92
CA ALA A 334 5.30 6.14 -9.88
C ALA A 334 6.60 6.75 -10.41
N VAL A 335 6.97 7.88 -9.80
CA VAL A 335 8.24 8.56 -10.01
C VAL A 335 9.20 8.10 -8.92
N LEU A 336 10.42 7.69 -9.31
CA LEU A 336 11.48 7.41 -8.35
C LEU A 336 12.14 8.71 -7.90
N THR A 337 11.99 9.03 -6.62
CA THR A 337 12.60 10.21 -5.99
C THR A 337 13.02 9.88 -4.57
N ASP A 338 14.20 10.34 -4.16
CA ASP A 338 14.77 10.10 -2.82
C ASP A 338 14.75 8.61 -2.41
N GLY A 339 14.96 7.70 -3.37
CA GLY A 339 15.04 6.25 -3.14
C GLY A 339 13.70 5.52 -3.13
N VAL A 340 12.57 6.22 -3.25
CA VAL A 340 11.21 5.64 -3.21
C VAL A 340 10.42 5.94 -4.47
N LEU A 341 9.55 5.01 -4.85
CA LEU A 341 8.53 5.16 -5.88
C LEU A 341 7.29 5.80 -5.27
N ILE A 342 6.86 6.94 -5.83
CA ILE A 342 5.63 7.63 -5.40
C ILE A 342 4.77 7.90 -6.63
N PRO A 343 3.49 7.49 -6.64
CA PRO A 343 2.56 7.85 -7.70
C PRO A 343 2.53 9.36 -7.94
N VAL A 344 2.67 9.77 -9.19
CA VAL A 344 2.76 11.19 -9.55
C VAL A 344 1.51 11.99 -9.14
N GLY A 345 0.35 11.34 -9.07
CA GLY A 345 -0.90 11.92 -8.58
C GLY A 345 -0.83 12.32 -7.10
N ARG A 346 -0.09 11.57 -6.29
CA ARG A 346 0.17 11.90 -4.87
C ARG A 346 1.12 13.10 -4.72
N LEU A 347 1.82 13.49 -5.80
CA LEU A 347 2.70 14.67 -5.83
C LEU A 347 2.04 15.95 -6.36
N LEU A 348 0.72 15.92 -6.63
CA LEU A 348 -0.02 17.09 -7.11
C LEU A 348 0.16 18.29 -6.18
N ASN A 349 0.54 19.42 -6.78
CA ASN A 349 0.77 20.67 -6.08
C ASN A 349 0.22 21.90 -6.82
N GLY A 350 -0.46 21.69 -7.95
CA GLY A 350 -1.11 22.73 -8.75
C GLY A 350 -0.15 23.66 -9.50
N ARG A 351 1.17 23.43 -9.41
CA ARG A 351 2.21 24.29 -10.00
C ARG A 351 3.15 23.51 -10.90
N SER A 352 4.17 22.87 -10.32
CA SER A 352 5.16 22.08 -11.04
C SER A 352 4.65 20.67 -11.35
N VAL A 353 3.71 20.16 -10.55
CA VAL A 353 3.00 18.90 -10.77
C VAL A 353 1.51 19.18 -10.68
N ALA A 354 0.79 19.01 -11.78
CA ALA A 354 -0.62 19.40 -11.88
C ALA A 354 -1.39 18.50 -12.83
N ALA A 355 -2.67 18.28 -12.56
CA ALA A 355 -3.56 17.57 -13.47
C ALA A 355 -3.64 18.29 -14.83
N ASP A 356 -3.64 17.50 -15.90
CA ASP A 356 -3.81 17.96 -17.27
C ASP A 356 -5.28 17.77 -17.68
N PRO A 357 -5.99 18.84 -18.07
CA PRO A 357 -7.42 18.81 -18.29
C PRO A 357 -7.83 18.27 -19.68
N ARG A 358 -6.91 17.62 -20.43
CA ARG A 358 -7.22 17.16 -21.78
C ARG A 358 -8.42 16.21 -21.81
N PRO A 359 -9.27 16.30 -22.85
CA PRO A 359 -10.45 15.45 -22.97
C PRO A 359 -10.10 14.02 -23.36
N VAL A 360 -8.95 13.79 -24.00
CA VAL A 360 -8.53 12.46 -24.47
C VAL A 360 -7.05 12.23 -24.16
N ALA A 361 -6.72 11.09 -23.57
CA ALA A 361 -5.36 10.64 -23.31
C ALA A 361 -5.02 9.41 -24.17
N HIS A 362 -3.79 9.36 -24.69
CA HIS A 362 -3.23 8.21 -25.41
C HIS A 362 -2.13 7.65 -24.53
N TYR A 363 -2.44 6.57 -23.83
CA TYR A 363 -1.59 5.94 -22.84
C TYR A 363 -0.82 4.77 -23.44
N VAL A 364 0.44 4.64 -23.05
CA VAL A 364 1.38 3.62 -23.48
C VAL A 364 2.02 2.97 -22.24
N HIS A 365 2.06 1.65 -22.23
CA HIS A 365 2.73 0.83 -21.23
C HIS A 365 4.02 0.27 -21.81
N VAL A 366 5.05 0.18 -20.98
CA VAL A 366 6.34 -0.37 -21.37
C VAL A 366 6.78 -1.37 -20.31
N GLU A 367 6.79 -2.64 -20.67
CA GLU A 367 7.27 -3.70 -19.80
C GLU A 367 8.68 -4.12 -20.20
N LEU A 368 9.50 -4.42 -19.21
CA LEU A 368 10.86 -4.91 -19.35
C LEU A 368 10.94 -6.37 -18.90
N ASP A 369 12.06 -7.02 -19.19
CA ASP A 369 12.39 -8.37 -18.71
C ASP A 369 12.29 -8.54 -17.19
N ARG A 370 12.51 -7.46 -16.46
CA ARG A 370 12.25 -7.30 -15.03
C ARG A 370 11.77 -5.88 -14.80
N HIS A 371 10.88 -5.70 -13.83
CA HIS A 371 10.46 -4.38 -13.44
C HIS A 371 11.65 -3.55 -12.92
N ASP A 372 11.82 -2.35 -13.47
CA ASP A 372 13.02 -1.51 -13.28
C ASP A 372 12.63 -0.04 -13.49
N VAL A 373 13.53 0.89 -13.18
CA VAL A 373 13.30 2.33 -13.37
C VAL A 373 13.87 2.79 -14.70
N VAL A 374 13.03 3.34 -15.57
CA VAL A 374 13.42 3.95 -16.86
C VAL A 374 13.57 5.47 -16.74
N LEU A 375 14.15 6.09 -17.76
CA LEU A 375 14.35 7.55 -17.81
C LEU A 375 13.43 8.18 -18.85
N ALA A 376 12.32 8.77 -18.39
CA ALA A 376 11.32 9.46 -19.22
C ALA A 376 11.57 10.97 -19.23
N GLU A 377 12.04 11.51 -20.36
CA GLU A 377 12.57 12.88 -20.45
C GLU A 377 13.53 13.19 -19.28
N ASN A 378 14.42 12.25 -18.96
CA ASN A 378 15.34 12.26 -17.80
C ASN A 378 14.70 12.10 -16.41
N LEU A 379 13.38 12.02 -16.27
CA LEU A 379 12.73 11.70 -15.00
C LEU A 379 12.81 10.19 -14.76
N PRO A 380 13.38 9.74 -13.62
CA PRO A 380 13.34 8.34 -13.23
C PRO A 380 11.91 7.93 -12.86
N VAL A 381 11.35 6.96 -13.57
CA VAL A 381 9.98 6.47 -13.39
C VAL A 381 9.94 4.95 -13.58
N GLU A 382 8.99 4.29 -12.95
CA GLU A 382 8.87 2.83 -13.06
C GLU A 382 8.54 2.35 -14.48
N SER A 383 8.99 1.15 -14.84
CA SER A 383 8.42 0.40 -15.96
C SER A 383 7.08 -0.20 -15.56
N TYR A 384 6.36 -0.78 -16.51
CA TYR A 384 5.18 -1.58 -16.20
C TYR A 384 5.57 -2.81 -15.38
N LEU A 385 4.79 -3.08 -14.32
CA LEU A 385 4.80 -4.32 -13.55
C LEU A 385 3.58 -5.13 -13.98
N ASP A 386 3.81 -6.30 -14.58
CA ASP A 386 2.73 -7.21 -14.99
C ASP A 386 2.15 -7.90 -13.76
N THR A 387 0.95 -7.48 -13.39
CA THR A 387 0.17 -8.01 -12.27
C THR A 387 -0.96 -8.92 -12.74
N GLY A 388 -0.82 -9.53 -13.93
CA GLY A 388 -1.89 -10.28 -14.60
C GLY A 388 -2.82 -9.37 -15.41
N ASN A 389 -2.37 -8.16 -15.73
CA ASN A 389 -3.15 -7.10 -16.32
C ASN A 389 -2.94 -6.90 -17.84
N ARG A 390 -2.11 -7.70 -18.53
CA ARG A 390 -1.89 -7.48 -19.98
C ARG A 390 -3.15 -7.57 -20.85
N GLY A 391 -4.12 -8.41 -20.46
CA GLY A 391 -5.28 -8.77 -21.28
C GLY A 391 -6.27 -7.64 -21.59
N GLN A 392 -6.18 -6.49 -20.92
CA GLN A 392 -7.08 -5.36 -21.18
C GLN A 392 -6.48 -4.33 -22.16
N PHE A 393 -5.43 -4.73 -22.90
CA PHE A 393 -4.75 -3.95 -23.94
C PHE A 393 -4.66 -4.74 -25.27
N GLY A 394 -5.67 -4.58 -26.16
CA GLY A 394 -5.66 -5.01 -27.59
C GLY A 394 -6.72 -6.05 -28.04
N GLY A 395 -7.45 -5.82 -29.14
CA GLY A 395 -8.35 -6.80 -29.84
C GLY A 395 -9.88 -6.59 -29.73
N ALA A 396 -10.68 -7.12 -30.68
CA ALA A 396 -12.09 -6.75 -31.00
C ALA A 396 -13.20 -7.01 -29.94
N SER A 397 -12.85 -7.44 -28.73
CA SER A 397 -13.74 -7.45 -27.57
C SER A 397 -12.98 -6.82 -26.40
N VAL A 398 -12.75 -5.52 -26.52
CA VAL A 398 -12.25 -4.68 -25.44
C VAL A 398 -13.41 -4.46 -24.49
N SER A 399 -13.33 -4.95 -23.25
CA SER A 399 -14.27 -4.51 -22.21
C SER A 399 -14.22 -2.98 -22.16
N LEU A 400 -15.38 -2.33 -22.24
CA LEU A 400 -15.48 -0.87 -22.22
C LEU A 400 -14.92 -0.29 -20.90
N HIS A 401 -14.91 -1.12 -19.85
CA HIS A 401 -14.49 -0.77 -18.48
C HIS A 401 -13.68 -1.91 -17.85
N PRO A 402 -12.35 -1.93 -18.04
CA PRO A 402 -11.43 -2.91 -17.45
C PRO A 402 -10.74 -2.44 -16.15
N ASP A 403 -10.44 -3.38 -15.24
CA ASP A 403 -10.00 -3.20 -13.84
C ASP A 403 -8.51 -3.58 -13.60
N PHE A 404 -7.69 -2.67 -13.06
CA PHE A 404 -6.25 -2.85 -12.77
C PHE A 404 -5.68 -2.07 -11.55
N ALA A 405 -6.09 -2.43 -10.33
CA ALA A 405 -5.40 -1.97 -9.12
C ALA A 405 -4.02 -2.60 -9.03
N SER A 406 -3.06 -1.85 -8.49
CA SER A 406 -1.72 -2.33 -8.18
C SER A 406 -1.78 -3.50 -7.19
N SER A 407 -1.68 -4.73 -7.71
CA SER A 407 -1.17 -5.82 -6.90
C SER A 407 0.35 -5.71 -6.82
N GLY A 408 0.83 -4.97 -5.82
CA GLY A 408 1.89 -5.44 -4.96
C GLY A 408 3.37 -5.15 -5.29
N ALA A 409 4.08 -4.66 -4.25
CA ALA A 409 5.54 -4.56 -4.15
C ALA A 409 6.31 -5.89 -3.97
N GLY A 410 6.23 -6.71 -5.00
CA GLY A 410 7.07 -7.85 -5.18
C GLY A 410 7.54 -7.88 -6.61
N GLY A 411 8.85 -7.82 -6.77
CA GLY A 411 9.44 -7.38 -8.02
C GLY A 411 9.39 -5.85 -8.22
N THR A 412 8.97 -5.03 -7.25
CA THR A 412 9.19 -3.58 -7.37
C THR A 412 10.67 -3.25 -7.29
N CYS A 413 11.11 -2.31 -8.12
CA CYS A 413 12.53 -1.95 -8.23
C CYS A 413 13.02 -0.99 -7.13
N ALA A 414 12.11 -0.51 -6.28
CA ALA A 414 12.37 0.30 -5.09
C ALA A 414 11.15 0.26 -4.13
N PRO A 415 11.27 0.71 -2.86
CA PRO A 415 10.13 0.86 -1.97
C PRO A 415 9.06 1.79 -2.56
N PHE A 416 7.80 1.44 -2.36
CA PHE A 416 6.65 2.16 -2.92
C PHE A 416 5.87 2.84 -1.79
N VAL A 417 5.64 4.15 -1.90
CA VAL A 417 5.04 4.99 -0.86
C VAL A 417 3.87 5.79 -1.42
N LEU A 418 2.71 5.73 -0.74
CA LEU A 418 1.47 6.38 -1.19
C LEU A 418 1.24 7.76 -0.56
N ALA A 419 1.66 7.97 0.69
CA ALA A 419 1.58 9.26 1.38
C ALA A 419 2.55 9.33 2.58
N GLY A 420 2.25 10.11 3.61
CA GLY A 420 3.09 10.27 4.79
C GLY A 420 4.22 11.30 4.63
N ARG A 421 5.13 11.34 5.62
CA ARG A 421 6.17 12.38 5.76
C ARG A 421 7.03 12.54 4.51
N ALA A 422 7.41 11.44 3.86
CA ALA A 422 8.22 11.45 2.64
C ALA A 422 7.52 12.16 1.47
N VAL A 423 6.25 11.81 1.23
CA VAL A 423 5.44 12.45 0.18
C VAL A 423 5.25 13.93 0.50
N THR A 424 4.95 14.27 1.75
CA THR A 424 4.82 15.66 2.21
C THR A 424 6.09 16.47 1.97
N LYS A 425 7.25 15.94 2.35
CA LYS A 425 8.56 16.57 2.14
C LYS A 425 8.87 16.79 0.67
N ILE A 426 8.60 15.82 -0.19
CA ILE A 426 8.82 15.92 -1.63
C ILE A 426 7.87 16.96 -2.24
N ARG A 427 6.59 16.97 -1.87
CA ARG A 427 5.62 17.99 -2.32
C ARG A 427 6.07 19.40 -1.92
N GLN A 428 6.51 19.59 -0.67
CA GLN A 428 7.04 20.86 -0.18
C GLN A 428 8.29 21.30 -0.97
N ARG A 429 9.23 20.37 -1.25
CA ARG A 429 10.43 20.64 -2.05
C ARG A 429 10.08 21.08 -3.48
N LEU A 430 9.12 20.37 -4.11
CA LEU A 430 8.62 20.69 -5.45
C LEU A 430 7.95 22.07 -5.50
N LEU A 431 7.13 22.40 -4.50
CA LEU A 431 6.46 23.70 -4.36
C LEU A 431 7.47 24.84 -4.16
N ALA A 432 8.42 24.67 -3.24
CA ALA A 432 9.46 25.65 -2.96
C ALA A 432 10.34 25.91 -4.19
N ARG A 433 10.68 24.85 -4.94
CA ARG A 433 11.45 24.96 -6.19
C ARG A 433 10.65 25.69 -7.27
N ALA A 434 9.37 25.38 -7.44
CA ALA A 434 8.49 26.09 -8.38
C ALA A 434 8.43 27.60 -8.06
N ALA A 435 8.29 27.94 -6.78
CA ALA A 435 8.30 29.34 -6.33
C ALA A 435 9.58 30.08 -6.68
N ARG A 436 10.75 29.47 -6.45
CA ARG A 436 12.05 30.07 -6.80
C ARG A 436 12.19 30.30 -8.30
N LYS A 437 11.78 29.33 -9.15
CA LYS A 437 11.84 29.48 -10.61
C LYS A 437 10.93 30.60 -11.11
N GLU A 438 9.72 30.72 -10.58
CA GLU A 438 8.81 31.81 -10.95
C GLU A 438 9.34 33.19 -10.53
N GLN A 439 9.97 33.30 -9.34
CA GLN A 439 10.61 34.52 -8.90
C GLN A 439 11.78 34.92 -9.81
N ALA A 440 12.66 33.97 -10.14
CA ALA A 440 13.79 34.20 -11.05
C ALA A 440 13.33 34.64 -12.44
N ALA A 441 12.28 34.02 -12.99
CA ALA A 441 11.70 34.40 -14.27
C ALA A 441 11.15 35.84 -14.26
N ARG A 442 10.47 36.24 -13.18
CA ARG A 442 9.95 37.62 -13.01
C ARG A 442 11.08 38.65 -12.89
N GLN A 443 12.17 38.32 -12.19
CA GLN A 443 13.33 39.21 -12.07
C GLN A 443 14.07 39.36 -13.39
N GLY A 444 14.27 38.27 -14.14
CA GLY A 444 14.87 38.30 -15.47
C GLY A 444 14.05 39.11 -16.47
N ALA A 445 12.72 38.96 -16.47
CA ALA A 445 11.83 39.75 -17.31
C ALA A 445 11.89 41.25 -17.01
N ARG A 446 11.98 41.63 -15.72
CA ARG A 446 12.13 43.03 -15.29
C ARG A 446 13.47 43.63 -15.71
N ALA A 447 14.55 42.87 -15.65
CA ALA A 447 15.88 43.29 -16.07
C ALA A 447 16.04 43.43 -17.59
N GLN A 448 15.17 42.81 -18.39
CA GLN A 448 15.13 42.94 -19.85
C GLN A 448 14.22 44.09 -20.32
N SER A 449 13.33 44.57 -19.45
CA SER A 449 12.42 45.69 -19.72
C SER A 449 12.90 47.05 -19.21
N ALA A 450 14.05 47.07 -18.50
CA ALA A 450 14.76 48.25 -18.03
C ALA A 450 16.03 48.42 -18.86
#